data_AF-A0A2Y9LA87-F1
#
_entry.id   AF-A0A2Y9LA87-F1
#
_cell.length_a   1.000
_cell.length_b   1.000
_cell.length_c   1.000
_cell.angle_alpha   90.00
_cell.angle_beta   90.00
_cell.angle_gamma   90.00
#
_symmetry.space_group_name_H-M   'P 1'
#
loop_
_entity.id
_entity.type
_entity.pdbx_description
1 polymer ?
#
loop_
_entity_poly.entity_id
_entity_poly.type
_entity_poly.pdbx_seq_one_letter_code
_entity_poly.pdbx_strand_id
1 'polypeptide(L)'
;MESSDAELDLQRSVQAVLRELSPHAPALQSNQGMWRWSLHKKVERDPGKSPVLVRILLRELEKAESEDLRHVIIPLLHTLLYVLTKATGITEELYRRTYNFCTRLLTLPAPYCTVALDCAIRLKTETAVPGTLYQRLVIAEQNLMNELYPYQER
;
A
#
# COMPACT_ATOMS: atom_id res chain seq x y z
N MET A 1 -7.37 -17.47 -19.81
CA MET A 1 -7.61 -18.26 -18.57
C MET A 1 -6.59 -17.94 -17.47
N GLU A 2 -5.39 -17.44 -17.82
CA GLU A 2 -4.30 -17.10 -16.88
C GLU A 2 -4.58 -15.90 -15.95
N SER A 3 -5.43 -14.93 -16.37
CA SER A 3 -5.76 -13.75 -15.55
C SER A 3 -6.44 -14.10 -14.24
N SER A 4 -7.22 -15.20 -14.19
CA SER A 4 -7.97 -15.60 -12.99
C SER A 4 -7.06 -16.25 -11.95
N ASP A 5 -6.11 -17.09 -12.38
CA ASP A 5 -5.20 -17.78 -11.45
C ASP A 5 -4.21 -16.80 -10.81
N ALA A 6 -3.73 -15.81 -11.58
CA ALA A 6 -2.88 -14.74 -11.06
C ALA A 6 -3.60 -13.84 -10.04
N GLU A 7 -4.87 -13.52 -10.27
CA GLU A 7 -5.70 -12.76 -9.31
C GLU A 7 -5.91 -13.57 -8.01
N LEU A 8 -6.17 -14.88 -8.12
CA LEU A 8 -6.30 -15.77 -6.96
C LEU A 8 -4.99 -15.90 -6.18
N ASP A 9 -3.83 -15.97 -6.84
CA ASP A 9 -2.53 -15.99 -6.18
C ASP A 9 -2.25 -14.70 -5.40
N LEU A 10 -2.57 -13.53 -5.98
CA LEU A 10 -2.47 -12.25 -5.29
C LEU A 10 -3.41 -12.19 -4.10
N GLN A 11 -4.65 -12.65 -4.26
CA GLN A 11 -5.62 -12.69 -3.18
C GLN A 11 -5.13 -13.59 -2.03
N ARG A 12 -4.62 -14.79 -2.33
CA ARG A 12 -4.00 -15.66 -1.31
C ARG A 12 -2.83 -14.99 -0.61
N SER A 13 -2.02 -14.24 -1.33
CA SER A 13 -0.87 -13.51 -0.78
C SER A 13 -1.30 -12.40 0.19
N VAL A 14 -2.32 -11.62 -0.18
CA VAL A 14 -2.89 -10.59 0.72
C VAL A 14 -3.53 -11.23 1.95
N GLN A 15 -4.24 -12.34 1.78
CA GLN A 15 -4.82 -13.09 2.91
C GLN A 15 -3.74 -13.66 3.85
N ALA A 16 -2.57 -14.04 3.33
CA ALA A 16 -1.43 -14.44 4.17
C ALA A 16 -0.90 -13.26 5.01
N VAL A 17 -0.77 -12.07 4.42
CA VAL A 17 -0.41 -10.83 5.14
C VAL A 17 -1.45 -10.51 6.22
N LEU A 18 -2.74 -10.60 5.92
CA LEU A 18 -3.81 -10.38 6.89
C LEU A 18 -3.76 -11.35 8.08
N ARG A 19 -3.50 -12.63 7.80
CA ARG A 19 -3.34 -13.66 8.84
C ARG A 19 -2.14 -13.39 9.75
N GLU A 20 -1.05 -12.88 9.20
CA GLU A 20 0.14 -12.46 9.94
C GLU A 20 -0.16 -11.30 10.91
N LEU A 21 -1.04 -10.37 10.51
CA LEU A 21 -1.45 -9.23 11.32
C LEU A 21 -2.47 -9.58 12.42
N SER A 22 -3.07 -10.77 12.37
CA SER A 22 -4.10 -11.18 13.32
C SER A 22 -3.50 -11.49 14.70
N PRO A 23 -4.06 -10.94 15.80
CA PRO A 23 -3.52 -11.13 17.15
C PRO A 23 -3.65 -12.56 17.69
N HIS A 24 -4.45 -13.41 17.03
CA HIS A 24 -4.78 -14.76 17.52
C HIS A 24 -3.83 -15.87 17.04
N ALA A 25 -2.72 -15.54 16.37
CA ALA A 25 -1.81 -16.53 15.78
C ALA A 25 -0.34 -16.33 16.17
N PRO A 26 0.05 -16.56 17.45
CA PRO A 26 1.43 -16.40 17.92
C PRO A 26 2.44 -17.29 17.17
N ALA A 27 2.00 -18.44 16.63
CA ALA A 27 2.84 -19.34 15.82
C ALA A 27 3.25 -18.74 14.46
N LEU A 28 2.58 -17.69 13.97
CA LEU A 28 2.93 -16.99 12.74
C LEU A 28 3.87 -15.78 12.96
N GLN A 29 4.22 -15.45 14.20
CA GLN A 29 5.12 -14.33 14.49
C GLN A 29 6.54 -14.53 13.93
N SER A 30 7.00 -15.77 13.75
CA SER A 30 8.30 -16.04 13.10
C SER A 30 8.36 -15.58 11.64
N ASN A 31 7.20 -15.45 10.99
CA ASN A 31 7.06 -14.98 9.62
C ASN A 31 6.70 -13.49 9.55
N GLN A 32 6.79 -12.75 10.66
CA GLN A 32 6.41 -11.34 10.68
C GLN A 32 7.27 -10.54 9.70
N GLY A 33 6.61 -9.84 8.78
CA GLY A 33 7.20 -9.10 7.68
C GLY A 33 7.55 -9.94 6.46
N MET A 34 7.63 -11.28 6.55
CA MET A 34 8.00 -12.14 5.44
C MET A 34 6.92 -12.18 4.36
N TRP A 35 5.63 -12.25 4.74
CA TRP A 35 4.55 -12.25 3.76
C TRP A 35 4.42 -10.89 3.07
N ARG A 36 4.56 -9.81 3.82
CA ARG A 36 4.59 -8.45 3.26
C ARG A 36 5.77 -8.27 2.31
N TRP A 37 6.97 -8.70 2.70
CA TRP A 37 8.15 -8.67 1.84
C TRP A 37 7.96 -9.50 0.57
N SER A 38 7.38 -10.70 0.69
CA SER A 38 7.12 -11.56 -0.46
C SER A 38 6.11 -10.91 -1.42
N LEU A 39 5.08 -10.25 -0.89
CA LEU A 39 4.13 -9.49 -1.68
C LEU A 39 4.81 -8.32 -2.40
N HIS A 40 5.68 -7.59 -1.71
CA HIS A 40 6.48 -6.51 -2.33
C HIS A 40 7.34 -7.04 -3.48
N LYS A 41 8.00 -8.18 -3.31
CA LYS A 41 8.77 -8.83 -4.37
C LYS A 41 7.92 -9.28 -5.56
N LYS A 42 6.67 -9.70 -5.35
CA LYS A 42 5.74 -10.01 -6.45
C LYS A 42 5.43 -8.75 -7.28
N VAL A 43 5.28 -7.59 -6.64
CA VAL A 43 5.05 -6.30 -7.33
C VAL A 43 6.26 -5.88 -8.15
N GLU A 44 7.47 -5.97 -7.58
CA GLU A 44 8.70 -5.65 -8.30
C GLU A 44 8.92 -6.56 -9.52
N ARG A 45 8.58 -7.85 -9.41
CA ARG A 45 8.76 -8.83 -10.49
C ARG A 45 7.76 -8.64 -11.63
N ASP A 46 6.52 -8.25 -11.33
CA ASP A 46 5.45 -8.12 -12.32
C ASP A 46 4.57 -6.90 -12.01
N PRO A 47 5.05 -5.68 -12.34
CA PRO A 47 4.32 -4.46 -12.02
C PRO A 47 3.01 -4.32 -12.80
N GLY A 48 2.83 -5.07 -13.90
CA GLY A 48 1.59 -5.07 -14.70
C GLY A 48 0.38 -5.62 -13.95
N LYS A 49 0.59 -6.44 -12.91
CA LYS A 49 -0.47 -6.96 -12.05
C LYS A 49 -0.87 -6.03 -10.90
N SER A 50 -0.16 -4.91 -10.74
CA SER A 50 -0.38 -3.97 -9.64
C SER A 50 -1.80 -3.38 -9.58
N PRO A 51 -2.50 -3.05 -10.70
CA PRO A 51 -3.87 -2.57 -10.61
C PRO A 51 -4.83 -3.57 -9.95
N VAL A 52 -4.63 -4.87 -10.19
CA VAL A 52 -5.41 -5.93 -9.55
C VAL A 52 -5.09 -6.00 -8.06
N LEU A 53 -3.81 -5.96 -7.70
CA LEU A 53 -3.40 -5.97 -6.29
C LEU A 53 -3.93 -4.74 -5.51
N VAL A 54 -3.87 -3.55 -6.10
CA VAL A 54 -4.44 -2.32 -5.53
C VAL A 54 -5.93 -2.48 -5.28
N ARG A 55 -6.68 -3.06 -6.23
CA ARG A 55 -8.11 -3.35 -6.04
C ARG A 55 -8.36 -4.31 -4.88
N ILE A 56 -7.55 -5.35 -4.73
CA ILE A 56 -7.67 -6.32 -3.64
C ILE A 56 -7.37 -5.64 -2.30
N LEU A 57 -6.23 -4.92 -2.19
CA LEU A 57 -5.82 -4.23 -0.98
C LEU A 57 -6.84 -3.17 -0.55
N LEU A 58 -7.41 -2.41 -1.48
CA LEU A 58 -8.47 -1.44 -1.19
C LEU A 58 -9.74 -2.10 -0.66
N ARG A 59 -10.15 -3.23 -1.24
CA ARG A 59 -11.32 -3.98 -0.75
C ARG A 59 -11.10 -4.48 0.68
N GLU A 60 -9.92 -5.02 0.97
CA GLU A 60 -9.60 -5.49 2.33
C GLU A 60 -9.48 -4.33 3.33
N LEU A 61 -9.00 -3.16 2.90
CA LEU A 61 -8.97 -1.95 3.73
C LEU A 61 -10.38 -1.43 4.06
N GLU A 62 -11.26 -1.33 3.06
CA GLU A 62 -12.66 -0.94 3.25
C GLU A 62 -13.40 -1.94 4.14
N LYS A 63 -13.11 -3.24 3.96
CA LYS A 63 -13.64 -4.30 4.81
C LYS A 63 -13.16 -4.13 6.25
N ALA A 64 -11.86 -3.93 6.47
CA ALA A 64 -11.28 -3.74 7.79
C ALA A 64 -11.83 -2.50 8.51
N GLU A 65 -12.10 -1.42 7.77
CA GLU A 65 -12.81 -0.24 8.28
C GLU A 65 -14.24 -0.59 8.72
N SER A 66 -14.98 -1.36 7.91
CA SER A 66 -16.37 -1.74 8.21
C SER A 66 -16.50 -2.74 9.37
N GLU A 67 -15.51 -3.62 9.57
CA GLU A 67 -15.48 -4.65 10.61
C GLU A 67 -14.76 -4.18 11.90
N ASP A 68 -14.42 -2.88 12.00
CA ASP A 68 -13.63 -2.26 13.09
C ASP A 68 -12.27 -2.96 13.38
N LEU A 69 -11.65 -3.55 12.35
CA LEU A 69 -10.34 -4.21 12.44
C LEU A 69 -9.20 -3.20 12.32
N ARG A 70 -9.19 -2.22 13.23
CA ARG A 70 -8.28 -1.07 13.22
C ARG A 70 -6.79 -1.41 13.23
N HIS A 71 -6.39 -2.54 13.81
CA HIS A 71 -4.99 -2.97 13.86
C HIS A 71 -4.41 -3.32 12.48
N VAL A 72 -5.26 -3.64 11.50
CA VAL A 72 -4.86 -4.03 10.14
C VAL A 72 -4.71 -2.82 9.20
N ILE A 73 -5.44 -1.73 9.48
CA ILE A 73 -5.58 -0.58 8.59
C ILE A 73 -4.21 0.03 8.24
N ILE A 74 -3.42 0.40 9.24
CA ILE A 74 -2.13 1.07 9.02
C ILE A 74 -1.14 0.17 8.26
N PRO A 75 -0.89 -1.09 8.68
CA PRO A 75 -0.03 -2.00 7.92
C PRO A 75 -0.46 -2.22 6.46
N LEU A 76 -1.76 -2.36 6.20
CA LEU A 76 -2.28 -2.51 4.84
C LEU A 76 -2.17 -1.22 4.04
N LEU A 77 -2.41 -0.06 4.66
CA LEU A 77 -2.28 1.24 4.00
C LEU A 77 -0.84 1.49 3.55
N HIS A 78 0.15 1.15 4.39
CA HIS A 78 1.57 1.19 4.00
C HIS A 78 1.89 0.22 2.85
N THR A 79 1.30 -0.99 2.88
CA THR A 79 1.47 -1.95 1.79
C THR A 79 0.88 -1.39 0.50
N LEU A 80 -0.34 -0.84 0.54
CA LEU A 80 -0.98 -0.20 -0.60
C LEU A 80 -0.15 0.96 -1.15
N LEU A 81 0.37 1.84 -0.28
CA LEU A 81 1.20 2.96 -0.70
C LEU A 81 2.49 2.50 -1.37
N TYR A 82 3.12 1.43 -0.86
CA TYR A 82 4.28 0.82 -1.52
C TYR A 82 3.92 0.32 -2.92
N VAL A 83 2.79 -0.39 -3.07
CA VAL A 83 2.32 -0.86 -4.39
C VAL A 83 2.09 0.32 -5.31
N LEU A 84 1.35 1.35 -4.88
CA LEU A 84 1.08 2.55 -5.69
C LEU A 84 2.37 3.28 -6.10
N THR A 85 3.40 3.27 -5.24
CA THR A 85 4.69 3.90 -5.53
C THR A 85 5.51 3.12 -6.56
N LYS A 86 5.49 1.78 -6.54
CA LYS A 86 6.26 0.93 -7.48
C LYS A 86 5.46 0.53 -8.73
N ALA A 87 4.15 0.70 -8.73
CA ALA A 87 3.26 0.22 -9.78
C ALA A 87 3.33 1.03 -11.07
N THR A 88 3.05 0.36 -12.18
CA THR A 88 2.83 0.99 -13.50
C THR A 88 1.38 0.76 -13.93
N GLY A 89 0.78 1.74 -14.61
CA GLY A 89 -0.55 1.57 -15.21
C GLY A 89 -1.72 1.55 -14.21
N ILE A 90 -1.56 2.14 -13.04
CA ILE A 90 -2.67 2.37 -12.10
C ILE A 90 -3.63 3.40 -12.72
N THR A 91 -4.92 3.07 -12.75
CA THR A 91 -5.94 3.97 -13.28
C THR A 91 -6.26 5.09 -12.30
N GLU A 92 -6.69 6.25 -12.82
CA GLU A 92 -7.12 7.39 -12.00
C GLU A 92 -8.24 7.02 -11.02
N GLU A 93 -9.13 6.09 -11.42
CA GLU A 93 -10.19 5.57 -10.56
C GLU A 93 -9.65 4.96 -9.26
N LEU A 94 -8.55 4.19 -9.34
CA LEU A 94 -7.95 3.55 -8.18
C LEU A 94 -7.25 4.57 -7.28
N TYR A 95 -6.60 5.58 -7.85
CA TYR A 95 -6.04 6.70 -7.08
C TYR A 95 -7.14 7.46 -6.34
N ARG A 96 -8.24 7.81 -7.04
CA ARG A 96 -9.38 8.51 -6.44
C ARG A 96 -10.04 7.69 -5.34
N ARG A 97 -10.24 6.39 -5.55
CA ARG A 97 -10.78 5.49 -4.53
C ARG A 97 -9.88 5.40 -3.30
N THR A 98 -8.57 5.31 -3.49
CA THR A 98 -7.60 5.32 -2.39
C THR A 98 -7.63 6.63 -1.63
N TYR A 99 -7.69 7.76 -2.34
CA TYR A 99 -7.79 9.07 -1.73
C TYR A 99 -9.08 9.21 -0.90
N ASN A 100 -10.23 8.77 -1.44
CA ASN A 100 -11.50 8.77 -0.71
C ASN A 100 -11.51 7.84 0.51
N PHE A 101 -10.72 6.77 0.50
CA PHE A 101 -10.50 5.96 1.69
C PHE A 101 -9.67 6.73 2.73
N CYS A 102 -8.57 7.37 2.32
CA CYS A 102 -7.74 8.17 3.21
C CYS A 102 -8.52 9.34 3.85
N THR A 103 -9.40 10.01 3.11
CA THR A 103 -10.22 11.10 3.67
C THR A 103 -11.18 10.63 4.75
N ARG A 104 -11.75 9.42 4.63
CA ARG A 104 -12.58 8.82 5.69
C ARG A 104 -11.77 8.55 6.95
N LEU A 105 -10.55 8.04 6.81
CA LEU A 105 -9.64 7.80 7.94
C LEU A 105 -9.21 9.09 8.68
N LEU A 106 -9.33 10.27 8.07
CA LEU A 106 -9.04 11.55 8.76
C LEU A 106 -9.97 11.82 9.94
N THR A 107 -11.12 11.15 10.00
CA THR A 107 -12.07 11.26 11.11
C THR A 107 -11.67 10.43 12.34
N LEU A 108 -10.73 9.50 12.18
CA LEU A 108 -10.23 8.64 13.24
C LEU A 108 -9.15 9.35 14.08
N PRO A 109 -8.93 8.95 15.35
CA PRO A 109 -7.86 9.51 16.17
C PRO A 109 -6.47 9.16 15.63
N ALA A 110 -5.45 9.88 16.09
CA ALA A 110 -4.06 9.51 15.85
C ALA A 110 -3.79 8.08 16.37
N PRO A 111 -3.00 7.25 15.66
CA PRO A 111 -2.18 7.60 14.49
C PRO A 111 -2.89 7.50 13.11
N TYR A 112 -4.15 7.09 13.05
CA TYR A 112 -4.84 6.80 11.78
C TYR A 112 -4.96 8.02 10.87
N CYS A 113 -5.43 9.15 11.41
CA CYS A 113 -5.57 10.38 10.65
C CYS A 113 -4.21 10.92 10.17
N THR A 114 -3.15 10.77 10.96
CA THR A 114 -1.79 11.21 10.59
C THR A 114 -1.27 10.44 9.38
N VAL A 115 -1.33 9.10 9.44
CA VAL A 115 -0.88 8.24 8.33
C VAL A 115 -1.77 8.42 7.10
N ALA A 116 -3.08 8.58 7.30
CA ALA A 116 -4.00 8.83 6.20
C ALA A 116 -3.77 10.19 5.51
N LEU A 117 -3.43 11.23 6.29
CA LEU A 117 -3.09 12.55 5.75
C LEU A 117 -1.81 12.50 4.92
N ASP A 118 -0.75 11.87 5.44
CA ASP A 118 0.50 11.65 4.70
C ASP A 118 0.23 10.88 3.39
N CYS A 119 -0.54 9.78 3.46
CA CYS A 119 -0.93 9.02 2.29
C CYS A 119 -1.72 9.89 1.28
N ALA A 120 -2.69 10.69 1.73
CA ALA A 120 -3.46 11.58 0.88
C ALA A 120 -2.59 12.63 0.17
N ILE A 121 -1.60 13.20 0.86
CA ILE A 121 -0.63 14.15 0.28
C ILE A 121 0.21 13.47 -0.79
N ARG A 122 0.72 12.27 -0.52
CA ARG A 122 1.50 11.47 -1.49
C ARG A 122 0.68 11.14 -2.72
N LEU A 123 -0.57 10.67 -2.54
CA LEU A 123 -1.49 10.38 -3.64
C LEU A 123 -1.75 11.61 -4.50
N LYS A 124 -2.00 12.76 -3.88
CA LYS A 124 -2.23 14.03 -4.60
C LYS A 124 -0.98 14.47 -5.39
N THR A 125 0.21 14.20 -4.84
CA THR A 125 1.47 14.48 -5.53
C THR A 125 1.66 13.56 -6.73
N GLU A 126 1.39 12.26 -6.56
CA GLU A 126 1.53 11.26 -7.62
C GLU A 126 0.50 11.46 -8.75
N THR A 127 -0.72 11.89 -8.44
CA THR A 127 -1.71 12.21 -9.49
C THR A 127 -1.37 13.49 -10.26
N ALA A 128 -0.78 14.49 -9.60
CA ALA A 128 -0.36 15.73 -10.24
C ALA A 128 0.92 15.55 -11.07
N VAL A 129 1.89 14.79 -10.56
CA VAL A 129 3.18 14.54 -11.20
C VAL A 129 3.53 13.05 -11.05
N PRO A 130 3.04 12.19 -11.94
CA PRO A 130 3.29 10.75 -11.92
C PRO A 130 4.79 10.42 -11.93
N GLY A 131 5.20 9.42 -11.16
CA GLY A 131 6.58 8.99 -11.00
C GLY A 131 7.36 9.72 -9.91
N THR A 132 6.81 10.79 -9.32
CA THR A 132 7.49 11.55 -8.25
C THR A 132 7.74 10.68 -7.02
N LEU A 133 6.77 9.85 -6.61
CA LEU A 133 6.95 8.98 -5.45
C LEU A 133 8.02 7.92 -5.70
N TYR A 134 8.01 7.30 -6.87
CA TYR A 134 9.01 6.30 -7.25
C TYR A 134 10.42 6.91 -7.27
N GLN A 135 10.56 8.09 -7.88
CA GLN A 135 11.83 8.80 -7.94
C GLN A 135 12.35 9.12 -6.53
N ARG A 136 11.51 9.66 -5.64
CA ARG A 136 11.88 9.96 -4.25
C ARG A 136 12.31 8.70 -3.50
N LEU A 137 11.61 7.59 -3.71
CA LEU A 137 11.97 6.30 -3.12
C LEU A 137 13.36 5.85 -3.58
N VAL A 138 13.65 5.89 -4.88
CA VAL A 138 14.97 5.50 -5.42
C VAL A 138 16.08 6.41 -4.89
N ILE A 139 15.85 7.73 -4.84
CA ILE A 139 16.81 8.69 -4.27
C ILE A 139 17.14 8.34 -2.83
N ALA A 140 16.13 8.05 -2.01
CA ALA A 140 16.32 7.66 -0.61
C ALA A 140 17.02 6.31 -0.48
N GLU A 141 16.61 5.29 -1.24
CA GLU A 141 17.21 3.94 -1.23
C GLU A 141 18.70 3.96 -1.63
N GLN A 142 19.06 4.84 -2.57
CA GLN A 142 20.42 4.92 -3.12
C GLN A 142 21.27 6.04 -2.49
N ASN A 143 20.76 6.73 -1.48
CA ASN A 143 21.42 7.89 -0.84
C ASN A 143 21.91 8.95 -1.85
N LEU A 144 21.12 9.21 -2.89
CA LEU A 144 21.48 10.20 -3.91
C LEU A 144 21.24 11.62 -3.37
N MET A 145 22.14 12.56 -3.67
CA MET A 145 21.90 13.97 -3.35
C MET A 145 20.74 14.50 -4.17
N ASN A 146 19.75 15.08 -3.49
CA ASN A 146 18.60 15.70 -4.13
C ASN A 146 18.80 17.21 -4.21
N GLU A 147 19.42 17.70 -5.28
CA GLU A 147 19.65 19.14 -5.48
C GLU A 147 18.35 19.92 -5.80
N LEU A 148 17.29 19.23 -6.21
CA LEU A 148 16.03 19.86 -6.69
C LEU A 148 14.90 19.87 -5.64
N TYR A 149 14.94 19.00 -4.62
CA TYR A 149 13.96 18.97 -3.53
C TYR A 149 14.65 18.68 -2.17
N PRO A 150 15.09 19.70 -1.42
CA PRO A 150 15.83 19.52 -0.16
C PRO A 150 14.96 19.06 1.02
N TYR A 151 13.66 18.89 0.84
CA TYR A 151 12.78 18.38 1.89
C TYR A 151 12.94 16.86 2.04
N GLN A 152 13.92 16.47 2.85
CA GLN A 152 13.93 15.17 3.51
C GLN A 152 12.79 15.18 4.54
N GLU A 153 11.87 14.23 4.45
CA GLU A 153 10.95 13.92 5.55
C GLU A 153 11.81 13.49 6.74
N ARG A 154 11.80 14.29 7.81
CA ARG A 154 12.48 14.00 9.08
C ARG A 154 11.65 13.06 9.94
#